data_AF-A0A949YIH4-F1
#
_entry.id   AF-A0A949YIH4-F1
#
_cell.length_a   1.000
_cell.length_b   1.000
_cell.length_c   1.000
_cell.angle_alpha   90.00
_cell.angle_beta   90.00
_cell.angle_gamma   90.00
#
_symmetry.space_group_name_H-M   'P 1'
#
loop_
_entity.id
_entity.type
_entity.pdbx_description
1 polymer ?
#
loop_
_entity_poly.entity_id
_entity_poly.type
_entity_poly.pdbx_seq_one_letter_code
_entity_poly.pdbx_strand_id
1 'polypeptide(L)'
;MGDSAAIPDLVTGGLCPPTARFALRQGRQLAENIAASLRGEELRPFRFKTLGLLASLGRRCAVAEILGMRFSGFPAWWLWRTIYLMKLPGFERKLRVALHWTLDLFFPRDVVYLRPLHASQRLGAVGMESEDVLACLLPSPTPAELVAKP
;
A
#
# COMPACT_ATOMS: atom_id res chain seq x y z
N MET A 1 17.21 -7.39 -8.67
CA MET A 1 16.61 -7.27 -7.32
C MET A 1 15.26 -6.56 -7.45
N GLY A 2 14.38 -6.68 -6.46
CA GLY A 2 13.06 -6.06 -6.50
C GLY A 2 12.10 -6.74 -7.47
N ASP A 3 11.09 -6.02 -7.93
CA ASP A 3 9.92 -6.59 -8.60
C ASP A 3 10.21 -7.15 -10.01
N SER A 4 11.33 -6.75 -10.62
CA SER A 4 11.79 -7.29 -11.92
C SER A 4 12.64 -8.56 -11.81
N ALA A 5 12.85 -9.10 -10.60
CA ALA A 5 13.70 -10.27 -10.38
C ALA A 5 12.95 -11.44 -9.74
N ALA A 6 13.02 -12.61 -10.36
CA ALA A 6 12.52 -13.87 -9.81
C ALA A 6 13.58 -14.48 -8.86
N ILE A 7 13.49 -14.15 -7.56
CA ILE A 7 14.45 -14.62 -6.56
C ILE A 7 13.85 -15.81 -5.78
N PRO A 8 14.53 -16.97 -5.76
CA PRO A 8 14.06 -18.12 -5.00
C PRO A 8 14.16 -17.85 -3.50
N ASP A 9 13.06 -18.08 -2.79
CA ASP A 9 12.98 -18.02 -1.34
C ASP A 9 13.33 -19.38 -0.74
N LEU A 10 14.47 -19.44 -0.07
CA LEU A 10 14.97 -20.64 0.64
C LEU A 10 14.22 -20.91 1.96
N VAL A 11 13.24 -20.09 2.34
CA VAL A 11 12.41 -20.28 3.53
C VAL A 11 11.07 -20.94 3.17
N THR A 12 10.38 -20.44 2.15
CA THR A 12 9.05 -20.93 1.75
C THR A 12 9.09 -21.90 0.56
N GLY A 13 10.24 -22.00 -0.14
CA GLY A 13 10.40 -22.92 -1.28
C GLY A 13 9.75 -22.43 -2.59
N GLY A 14 9.44 -21.14 -2.67
CA GLY A 14 8.82 -20.50 -3.84
C GLY A 14 9.58 -19.23 -4.26
N LEU A 15 8.94 -18.33 -5.02
CA LEU A 15 9.53 -17.03 -5.36
C LEU A 15 9.23 -15.99 -4.27
N CYS A 16 10.17 -15.09 -4.03
CA CYS A 16 9.97 -13.97 -3.12
C CYS A 16 8.82 -13.07 -3.63
N PRO A 17 7.90 -12.62 -2.74
CA PRO A 17 6.81 -11.75 -3.15
C PRO A 17 7.31 -10.36 -3.57
N PRO A 18 6.70 -9.73 -4.61
CA PRO A 18 7.07 -8.41 -5.11
C PRO A 18 6.58 -7.33 -4.15
N THR A 19 7.32 -7.12 -3.07
CA THR A 19 7.00 -6.12 -2.04
C THR A 19 8.22 -5.26 -1.76
N ALA A 20 8.00 -3.97 -1.51
CA ALA A 20 9.07 -3.01 -1.23
C ALA A 20 9.99 -3.46 -0.09
N ARG A 21 9.45 -4.13 0.95
CA ARG A 21 10.22 -4.65 2.08
C ARG A 21 11.22 -5.75 1.64
N PHE A 22 10.80 -6.63 0.74
CA PHE A 22 11.69 -7.64 0.17
C PHE A 22 12.73 -6.99 -0.74
N ALA A 23 12.34 -6.06 -1.62
CA ALA A 23 13.26 -5.34 -2.49
C ALA A 23 14.37 -4.62 -1.71
N LEU A 24 14.01 -3.91 -0.63
CA LEU A 24 14.97 -3.21 0.24
C LEU A 24 15.96 -4.19 0.90
N ARG A 25 15.47 -5.34 1.38
CA ARG A 25 16.31 -6.35 2.01
C ARG A 25 17.22 -7.05 1.01
N GLN A 26 16.71 -7.36 -0.17
CA GLN A 26 17.48 -7.92 -1.28
C GLN A 26 18.59 -6.96 -1.72
N GLY A 27 18.29 -5.67 -1.85
CA GLY A 27 19.29 -4.66 -2.20
C GLY A 27 20.42 -4.56 -1.18
N ARG A 28 20.08 -4.59 0.12
CA ARG A 28 21.09 -4.61 1.18
C ARG A 28 21.97 -5.87 1.14
N GLN A 29 21.37 -7.05 1.00
CA GLN A 29 22.13 -8.30 0.90
C GLN A 29 23.02 -8.33 -0.36
N LEU A 30 22.51 -7.80 -1.48
CA LEU A 30 23.26 -7.68 -2.71
C LEU A 30 24.49 -6.78 -2.54
N ALA A 31 24.33 -5.61 -1.90
CA ALA A 31 25.44 -4.71 -1.62
C ALA A 31 26.51 -5.37 -0.73
N GLU A 32 26.07 -6.09 0.31
CA GLU A 32 26.97 -6.85 1.19
C GLU A 32 27.72 -7.96 0.43
N ASN A 33 27.03 -8.68 -0.47
CA ASN A 33 27.63 -9.72 -1.31
C ASN A 33 28.59 -9.17 -2.36
N ILE A 34 28.30 -8.01 -2.97
CA ILE A 34 29.23 -7.34 -3.90
C ILE A 34 30.51 -6.96 -3.16
N ALA A 35 30.38 -6.40 -1.95
CA ALA A 35 31.53 -6.04 -1.14
C ALA A 35 32.35 -7.27 -0.70
N ALA A 36 31.68 -8.37 -0.34
CA ALA A 36 32.31 -9.66 -0.04
C ALA A 36 33.06 -10.24 -1.25
N SER A 37 32.44 -10.19 -2.43
CA SER A 37 33.06 -10.64 -3.68
C SER A 37 34.35 -9.90 -4.00
N LEU A 38 34.39 -8.59 -3.76
CA LEU A 38 35.60 -7.78 -3.96
C LEU A 38 36.72 -8.11 -2.96
N ARG A 39 36.37 -8.65 -1.79
CA ARG A 39 37.31 -9.10 -0.75
C ARG A 39 37.69 -10.58 -0.87
N GLY A 40 37.11 -11.32 -1.82
CA GLY A 40 37.29 -12.77 -1.94
C GLY A 40 36.60 -13.58 -0.82
N GLU A 41 35.60 -13.00 -0.16
CA GLU A 41 34.81 -13.67 0.88
C GLU A 41 33.66 -14.50 0.26
N GLU A 42 33.14 -15.47 1.00
CA GLU A 42 32.00 -16.27 0.57
C GLU A 42 30.71 -15.45 0.47
N LEU A 43 29.95 -15.70 -0.61
CA LEU A 43 28.66 -15.07 -0.87
C LEU A 43 27.57 -15.69 -0.01
N ARG A 44 26.70 -14.86 0.57
CA ARG A 44 25.59 -15.34 1.40
C ARG A 44 24.30 -15.44 0.58
N PRO A 45 23.59 -16.58 0.61
CA PRO A 45 22.30 -16.71 -0.05
C PRO A 45 21.25 -15.84 0.65
N PHE A 46 20.32 -15.29 -0.13
CA PHE A 46 19.23 -14.47 0.40
C PHE A 46 18.25 -15.34 1.19
N ARG A 47 18.07 -15.04 2.48
CA ARG A 47 17.06 -15.65 3.35
C ARG A 47 16.37 -14.56 4.15
N PHE A 48 15.06 -14.40 3.99
CA PHE A 48 14.30 -13.39 4.74
C PHE A 48 12.99 -13.95 5.24
N LYS A 49 12.84 -14.02 6.57
CA LYS A 49 11.58 -14.39 7.22
C LYS A 49 10.85 -13.14 7.69
N THR A 50 9.66 -12.91 7.17
CA THR A 50 8.81 -11.81 7.60
C THR A 50 8.26 -12.11 9.00
N LEU A 51 8.64 -11.32 10.00
CA LEU A 51 8.18 -11.48 11.39
C LEU A 51 6.69 -11.11 11.59
N GLY A 52 6.11 -10.43 10.61
CA GLY A 52 4.73 -9.98 10.66
C GLY A 52 4.40 -8.94 9.59
N LEU A 53 3.10 -8.84 9.29
CA LEU A 53 2.49 -7.89 8.36
C LEU A 53 1.41 -7.10 9.10
N LEU A 54 1.37 -5.78 8.94
CA LEU A 54 0.29 -4.96 9.48
C LEU A 54 -0.27 -4.08 8.37
N ALA A 55 -1.59 -4.07 8.22
CA ALA A 55 -2.31 -3.27 7.24
C ALA A 55 -3.51 -2.59 7.92
N SER A 56 -3.65 -1.27 7.75
CA SER A 56 -4.83 -0.53 8.19
C SER A 56 -5.82 -0.42 7.03
N LEU A 57 -7.09 -0.79 7.26
CA LEU A 57 -8.15 -0.73 6.24
C LEU A 57 -9.04 0.52 6.37
N GLY A 58 -8.75 1.42 7.31
CA GLY A 58 -9.61 2.56 7.64
C GLY A 58 -10.83 2.17 8.48
N ARG A 59 -11.70 3.14 8.80
CA ARG A 59 -12.93 2.96 9.62
C ARG A 59 -12.73 2.18 10.94
N ARG A 60 -11.59 2.37 11.62
CA ARG A 60 -11.21 1.67 12.87
C ARG A 60 -11.01 0.15 12.70
N CYS A 61 -10.73 -0.30 11.48
CA CYS A 61 -10.39 -1.68 11.15
C CYS A 61 -8.92 -1.78 10.71
N ALA A 62 -8.23 -2.79 11.20
CA ALA A 62 -6.92 -3.18 10.70
C ALA A 62 -6.80 -4.72 10.70
N VAL A 63 -5.77 -5.21 10.03
CA VAL A 63 -5.34 -6.62 10.07
C VAL A 63 -3.87 -6.62 10.44
N ALA A 64 -3.51 -7.41 11.45
CA ALA A 64 -2.15 -7.57 11.92
C ALA A 64 -1.83 -9.06 12.05
N GLU A 65 -0.73 -9.48 11.43
CA GLU A 65 -0.14 -10.80 11.61
C GLU A 65 1.21 -10.60 12.28
N ILE A 66 1.39 -11.15 13.48
CA ILE A 66 2.64 -11.04 14.26
C ILE A 66 3.02 -12.43 14.74
N LEU A 67 4.20 -12.92 14.32
CA LEU A 67 4.74 -14.22 14.73
C LEU A 67 3.74 -15.40 14.57
N GLY A 68 2.85 -15.33 13.58
CA GLY A 68 1.82 -16.35 13.31
C GLY A 68 0.47 -16.12 14.00
N MET A 69 0.37 -15.14 14.90
CA MET A 69 -0.92 -14.72 15.47
C MET A 69 -1.58 -13.68 14.55
N ARG A 70 -2.83 -13.94 14.16
CA ARG A 70 -3.64 -13.04 13.33
C ARG A 70 -4.66 -12.29 14.17
N PHE A 71 -4.62 -10.98 14.09
CA PHE A 71 -5.57 -10.06 14.70
C PHE A 71 -6.33 -9.33 13.59
N SER A 72 -7.65 -9.19 13.73
CA SER A 72 -8.50 -8.47 12.79
C SER A 72 -9.45 -7.52 13.52
N GLY A 73 -9.90 -6.48 12.81
CA GLY A 73 -10.89 -5.52 13.31
C GLY A 73 -10.32 -4.47 14.27
N PHE A 74 -11.10 -4.16 15.31
CA PHE A 74 -10.76 -3.15 16.31
C PHE A 74 -9.48 -3.44 17.13
N PRO A 75 -9.25 -4.67 17.65
CA PRO A 75 -8.03 -4.94 18.41
C PRO A 75 -6.77 -4.82 17.56
N ALA A 76 -6.83 -5.21 16.28
CA ALA A 76 -5.73 -5.01 15.34
C ALA A 76 -5.48 -3.52 15.08
N TRP A 77 -6.54 -2.71 15.00
CA TRP A 77 -6.42 -1.25 14.84
C TRP A 77 -5.75 -0.60 16.06
N TRP A 78 -6.11 -1.02 17.26
CA TRP A 78 -5.47 -0.55 18.49
C TRP A 78 -4.00 -0.97 18.56
N LEU A 79 -3.70 -2.24 18.25
CA LEU A 79 -2.33 -2.76 18.21
C LEU A 79 -1.44 -2.00 17.22
N TRP A 80 -1.96 -1.69 16.04
CA TRP A 80 -1.26 -0.88 15.04
C TRP A 80 -0.91 0.51 15.58
N ARG A 81 -1.85 1.19 16.25
CA ARG A 81 -1.61 2.49 16.89
C ARG A 81 -0.54 2.40 17.99
N THR A 82 -0.62 1.37 18.84
CA THR A 82 0.35 1.15 19.92
C THR A 82 1.76 0.92 19.37
N ILE A 83 1.92 0.04 18.37
CA ILE A 83 3.22 -0.21 17.73
C ILE A 83 3.77 1.06 17.07
N TYR A 84 2.91 1.83 16.41
CA TYR A 84 3.30 3.09 15.80
C TYR A 84 3.84 4.08 16.85
N LEU A 85 3.13 4.26 17.96
CA LEU A 85 3.57 5.09 19.09
C LEU A 85 4.91 4.61 19.66
N MET A 86 5.10 3.30 19.82
CA MET A 86 6.37 2.75 20.32
C MET A 86 7.56 3.08 19.42
N LYS A 87 7.35 3.18 18.10
CA LYS A 87 8.39 3.50 17.11
C LYS A 87 8.82 4.97 17.11
N LEU A 88 8.04 5.87 17.71
CA LEU A 88 8.41 7.28 17.78
C LEU A 88 9.49 7.52 18.85
N PRO A 89 10.55 8.31 18.57
CA PRO A 89 11.48 8.77 19.59
C PRO A 89 10.84 9.89 20.44
N GLY A 90 10.96 9.79 21.77
CA GLY A 90 10.49 10.80 22.73
C GLY A 90 9.07 10.57 23.27
N PHE A 91 8.93 10.53 24.61
CA PHE A 91 7.65 10.27 25.29
C PHE A 91 6.64 11.40 25.09
N GLU A 92 7.07 12.66 25.09
CA GLU A 92 6.20 13.82 24.86
C GLU A 92 5.52 13.77 23.49
N ARG A 93 6.27 13.39 22.45
CA ARG A 93 5.75 13.24 21.09
C ARG A 93 4.74 12.11 21.01
N LYS A 94 4.99 10.99 21.70
CA LYS A 94 4.03 9.88 21.82
C LYS A 94 2.73 10.35 22.45
N LEU A 95 2.80 11.07 23.57
CA LEU A 95 1.61 11.53 24.28
C LEU A 95 0.80 12.54 23.45
N ARG A 96 1.46 13.50 22.78
CA ARG A 96 0.78 14.46 21.90
C ARG A 96 0.01 13.76 20.77
N VAL A 97 0.64 12.79 20.12
CA VAL A 97 0.02 12.00 19.06
C VAL A 97 -1.15 11.17 19.59
N ALA A 98 -0.99 10.53 20.76
CA ALA A 98 -2.05 9.77 21.40
C ALA A 98 -3.25 10.66 21.78
N LEU A 99 -3.02 11.83 22.35
CA LEU A 99 -4.07 12.80 22.69
C LEU A 99 -4.80 13.29 21.44
N HIS A 100 -4.08 13.66 20.39
CA HIS A 100 -4.68 14.04 19.11
C HIS A 100 -5.56 12.93 18.54
N TRP A 101 -5.11 11.67 18.64
CA TRP A 101 -5.85 10.51 18.19
C TRP A 101 -7.10 10.20 19.02
N THR A 102 -7.10 10.56 20.30
CA THR A 102 -8.27 10.49 21.20
C THR A 102 -9.24 11.61 20.87
N LEU A 103 -8.76 12.84 20.67
CA LEU A 103 -9.58 13.99 20.28
C LEU A 103 -10.24 13.75 18.91
N ASP A 104 -9.51 13.27 17.90
CA ASP A 104 -10.05 12.85 16.60
C ASP A 104 -11.13 11.76 16.68
N LEU A 105 -11.18 11.01 17.80
CA LEU A 105 -12.22 9.99 18.01
C LEU A 105 -13.53 10.61 18.50
N PHE A 106 -13.43 11.70 19.29
CA PHE A 106 -14.53 12.42 19.90
C PHE A 106 -15.08 13.52 19.00
N PHE A 107 -14.23 14.18 18.23
CA PHE A 107 -14.63 15.20 17.26
C PHE A 107 -14.71 14.57 15.87
N PRO A 108 -15.90 14.54 15.22
CA PRO A 108 -15.99 14.10 13.84
C PRO A 108 -15.08 14.99 12.98
N ARG A 109 -14.25 14.39 12.14
CA ARG A 109 -13.49 15.14 11.13
C ARG A 109 -14.50 15.76 10.17
N ASP A 110 -14.53 17.09 10.10
CA ASP A 110 -15.20 17.80 9.00
C ASP A 110 -14.47 17.45 7.71
N VAL A 111 -14.96 16.41 7.03
CA VAL A 111 -14.53 16.09 5.68
C VAL A 111 -15.24 17.11 4.78
N VAL A 112 -14.59 18.25 4.57
CA VAL A 112 -15.04 19.21 3.56
C VAL A 112 -14.86 18.54 2.21
N TYR A 113 -15.95 18.02 1.66
CA TYR A 113 -16.01 17.58 0.28
C TYR A 113 -15.83 18.82 -0.60
N LEU A 114 -14.60 19.09 -1.01
CA LEU A 114 -14.32 20.02 -2.10
C LEU A 114 -14.97 19.41 -3.35
N ARG A 115 -16.19 19.84 -3.65
CA ARG A 115 -16.84 19.60 -4.94
C ARG A 115 -15.92 20.22 -6.00
N PRO A 116 -15.29 19.44 -6.90
CA PRO A 116 -14.43 20.02 -7.91
C PRO A 116 -15.31 20.85 -8.85
N LEU A 117 -15.36 22.17 -8.63
CA LEU A 117 -16.07 23.17 -9.45
C LEU A 117 -15.30 23.48 -10.75
N HIS A 118 -14.60 22.50 -11.33
CA HIS A 118 -13.77 22.69 -12.53
C HIS A 118 -14.24 21.83 -13.72
N ALA A 119 -15.52 21.42 -13.74
CA ALA A 119 -16.13 20.76 -14.91
C ALA A 119 -16.94 21.72 -15.80
N SER A 120 -17.42 22.87 -15.30
CA SER A 120 -18.33 23.71 -16.09
C SER A 120 -17.63 24.77 -16.96
N GLN A 121 -16.34 25.03 -16.78
CA GLN A 121 -15.68 26.14 -17.49
C GLN A 121 -15.07 25.74 -18.85
N ARG A 122 -15.00 24.44 -19.18
CA ARG A 122 -14.57 23.96 -20.51
C ARG A 122 -15.70 23.70 -21.50
N LEU A 123 -16.95 23.55 -21.03
CA LEU A 123 -18.10 23.34 -21.91
C LEU A 123 -18.64 24.64 -22.53
N GLY A 124 -18.28 25.81 -22.00
CA GLY A 124 -18.67 27.09 -22.61
C GLY A 124 -17.79 27.54 -23.80
N ALA A 125 -16.64 26.89 -24.02
CA ALA A 125 -15.70 27.26 -25.08
C ALA A 125 -15.84 26.42 -26.36
N VAL A 126 -16.61 25.33 -26.30
CA VAL A 126 -16.86 24.45 -27.45
C VAL A 126 -18.37 24.27 -27.51
N GLY A 127 -19.02 24.98 -28.44
CA GLY A 127 -20.45 24.82 -28.71
C GLY A 127 -20.73 23.43 -29.28
N MET A 128 -20.86 22.44 -28.39
CA MET A 128 -21.26 21.08 -28.71
C MET A 128 -22.67 20.86 -28.15
N GLU A 129 -23.58 20.54 -29.07
CA GLU A 129 -25.00 20.29 -28.81
C GLU A 129 -25.18 18.99 -27.99
N SER A 130 -26.31 18.90 -27.30
CA SER A 130 -26.61 17.87 -26.30
C SER A 130 -26.59 16.41 -26.82
N GLU A 131 -26.64 16.19 -28.14
CA GLU A 131 -26.63 14.85 -28.75
C GLU A 131 -25.21 14.24 -28.83
N ASP A 132 -24.16 15.06 -28.96
CA ASP A 132 -22.77 14.57 -29.05
C ASP A 132 -22.25 14.03 -27.72
N VAL A 133 -22.75 14.57 -26.60
CA VAL A 133 -22.37 14.17 -25.24
C VAL A 133 -22.94 12.78 -24.89
N LEU A 134 -24.12 12.46 -25.41
CA LEU A 134 -24.76 11.14 -25.25
C LEU A 134 -23.96 10.05 -25.98
N ALA A 135 -23.34 10.37 -27.12
CA ALA A 135 -22.48 9.43 -27.85
C ALA A 135 -21.20 9.07 -27.07
N CYS A 136 -20.66 10.00 -26.25
CA CYS A 136 -19.46 9.75 -25.45
C CYS A 136 -19.72 9.03 -24.11
N LEU A 137 -20.94 9.06 -23.58
CA LEU A 137 -21.29 8.38 -22.32
C LEU A 137 -21.70 6.91 -22.48
N LEU A 138 -21.90 6.44 -23.72
CA LEU A 138 -22.11 5.02 -23.96
C LEU A 138 -20.75 4.29 -23.93
N PRO A 139 -20.61 3.21 -23.13
CA PRO A 139 -19.38 2.43 -23.12
C PRO A 139 -19.12 1.86 -24.52
N SER A 140 -17.90 2.03 -25.03
CA SER A 140 -17.46 1.39 -26.27
C SER A 140 -17.68 -0.13 -26.17
N PRO A 141 -18.23 -0.80 -27.20
CA PRO A 141 -18.43 -2.25 -27.15
C PRO A 141 -17.09 -2.96 -26.94
N THR A 142 -17.03 -3.81 -25.92
CA THR A 142 -15.88 -4.67 -25.66
C THR A 142 -15.64 -5.64 -26.83
N PRO A 143 -14.40 -6.00 -27.18
CA PRO A 143 -14.09 -6.86 -28.34
C PRO A 143 -14.75 -8.25 -28.35
N ALA A 144 -15.35 -8.67 -27.23
CA ALA A 144 -16.02 -9.96 -27.09
C ALA A 144 -17.41 -10.02 -27.75
N GLU A 145 -18.07 -8.88 -28.00
CA GLU A 145 -19.40 -8.85 -28.64
C GLU A 145 -19.34 -8.91 -30.18
N LEU A 146 -18.17 -8.79 -30.80
CA LEU A 146 -18.03 -8.77 -32.27
C LEU A 146 -17.88 -10.15 -32.93
N VAL A 147 -17.81 -11.24 -32.15
CA VAL A 147 -17.59 -12.62 -32.67
C VAL A 147 -18.82 -13.53 -32.54
N ALA A 148 -19.89 -13.06 -31.90
CA ALA A 148 -21.10 -13.85 -31.66
C ALA A 148 -22.34 -13.24 -32.33
N LYS A 149 -22.36 -13.24 -33.67
CA LYS A 149 -23.60 -13.30 -34.44
C LYS A 149 -23.33 -13.92 -35.81
N PRO A 150 -24.13 -14.90 -36.27
CA PRO A 150 -24.14 -15.30 -37.68
C PRO A 150 -24.69 -14.18 -38.58
#